data_AF-L8N6U9-F1
#
_entry.id   AF-L8N6U9-F1
#
_cell.length_a   1.000
_cell.length_b   1.000
_cell.length_c   1.000
_cell.angle_alpha   90.00
_cell.angle_beta   90.00
_cell.angle_gamma   90.00
#
_symmetry.space_group_name_H-M   'P 1'
#
loop_
_entity.id
_entity.type
_entity.pdbx_description
1 polymer ?
#
loop_
_entity_poly.entity_id
_entity_poly.type
_entity_poly.pdbx_seq_one_letter_code
_entity_poly.pdbx_strand_id
1 'polypeptide(L)'
;MIEMLWVHNLKEAESESIRRTGLGERWANRHSACPFGICLRSVTANNRTVPFSHWAYRPPYLPETMSIAVGTNSNLLNEPLLFQTPFGKRPDQYPLEKAQPLEHRNGLREITRLEMVSPTANNISPEFQAVINSNILTIREGKDYCMEIGFDGELQGNQLDFCPELPIRVFW
;
A
#
# COMPACT_ATOMS: atom_id res chain seq x y z
N MET A 1 -4.84 7.20 -1.82
CA MET A 1 -4.10 7.26 -3.10
C MET A 1 -3.85 5.84 -3.54
N ILE A 2 -4.05 5.55 -4.81
CA ILE A 2 -3.75 4.26 -5.42
C ILE A 2 -2.64 4.53 -6.43
N GLU A 3 -1.57 3.73 -6.40
CA GLU A 3 -0.45 3.82 -7.32
C GLU A 3 -0.26 2.46 -8.00
N MET A 4 0.01 2.48 -9.30
CA MET A 4 0.39 1.29 -10.05
C MET A 4 1.89 1.32 -10.29
N LEU A 5 2.60 0.30 -9.81
CA LEU A 5 4.05 0.18 -9.94
C LEU A 5 4.40 -0.82 -11.03
N TRP A 6 5.38 -0.45 -11.86
CA TRP A 6 5.93 -1.30 -12.91
C TRP A 6 7.46 -1.26 -12.87
N VAL A 7 8.10 -2.43 -12.93
CA VAL A 7 9.56 -2.51 -13.04
C VAL A 7 9.97 -2.23 -14.48
N HIS A 8 10.46 -1.01 -14.74
CA HIS A 8 10.97 -0.61 -16.05
C HIS A 8 12.44 -1.03 -16.26
N ASN A 9 13.23 -1.15 -15.19
CA ASN A 9 14.61 -1.60 -15.23
C ASN A 9 14.87 -2.66 -14.14
N LEU A 10 15.04 -3.92 -14.58
CA LEU A 10 15.25 -5.04 -13.67
C LEU A 10 16.57 -4.93 -12.89
N LYS A 11 17.65 -4.46 -13.52
CA LYS A 11 18.95 -4.32 -12.86
C LYS A 11 18.90 -3.32 -11.72
N GLU A 12 18.15 -2.24 -11.88
CA GLU A 12 17.93 -1.26 -10.80
C GLU A 12 17.10 -1.88 -9.68
N ALA A 13 16.00 -2.57 -9.99
CA ALA A 13 15.17 -3.24 -9.00
C ALA A 13 15.91 -4.31 -8.19
N GLU A 14 16.91 -4.96 -8.80
CA GLU A 14 17.76 -5.98 -8.17
C GLU A 14 19.06 -5.42 -7.54
N SER A 15 19.29 -4.11 -7.65
CA SER A 15 20.47 -3.44 -7.07
C SER A 15 20.55 -3.64 -5.56
N GLU A 16 21.76 -3.56 -4.99
CA GLU A 16 21.97 -3.73 -3.54
C GLU A 16 21.09 -2.78 -2.70
N SER A 17 20.91 -1.54 -3.16
CA SER A 17 20.07 -0.55 -2.49
C SER A 17 18.58 -0.90 -2.47
N ILE A 18 18.08 -1.61 -3.50
CA ILE A 18 16.64 -1.83 -3.69
C ILE A 18 16.23 -3.27 -3.32
N ARG A 19 17.13 -4.25 -3.50
CA ARG A 19 16.81 -5.69 -3.42
C ARG A 19 16.05 -6.09 -2.16
N ARG A 20 16.34 -5.47 -1.02
CA ARG A 20 15.69 -5.80 0.27
C ARG A 20 14.19 -5.48 0.26
N THR A 21 13.74 -4.58 -0.59
CA THR A 21 12.30 -4.28 -0.76
C THR A 21 11.52 -5.43 -1.41
N GLY A 22 12.20 -6.35 -2.09
CA GLY A 22 11.57 -7.44 -2.84
C GLY A 22 10.83 -7.00 -4.10
N LEU A 23 10.96 -5.75 -4.55
CA LEU A 23 10.21 -5.22 -5.70
C LEU A 23 10.48 -6.00 -6.99
N GLY A 24 11.74 -6.38 -7.24
CA GLY A 24 12.12 -7.20 -8.39
C GLY A 24 11.48 -8.58 -8.34
N GLU A 25 11.57 -9.25 -7.20
CA GLU A 25 11.01 -10.58 -6.97
C GLU A 25 9.48 -10.59 -7.05
N ARG A 26 8.81 -9.58 -6.49
CA ARG A 26 7.35 -9.42 -6.56
C ARG A 26 6.90 -9.24 -8.00
N TRP A 27 7.58 -8.39 -8.77
CA TRP A 27 7.25 -8.17 -10.17
C TRP A 27 7.50 -9.41 -11.04
N ALA A 28 8.62 -10.11 -10.80
CA ALA A 28 8.93 -11.37 -11.48
C ALA A 28 7.89 -12.46 -11.17
N ASN A 29 7.39 -12.52 -9.93
CA ASN A 29 6.42 -13.50 -9.46
C ASN A 29 4.99 -12.94 -9.37
N ARG A 30 4.62 -11.92 -10.15
CA ARG A 30 3.33 -11.20 -10.04
C ARG A 30 2.05 -12.05 -10.22
N HIS A 31 2.18 -13.30 -10.63
CA HIS A 31 1.08 -14.26 -10.73
C HIS A 31 0.88 -15.11 -9.46
N SER A 32 1.84 -15.10 -8.53
CA SER A 32 1.80 -15.90 -7.30
C SER A 32 2.15 -15.11 -6.04
N ALA A 33 2.93 -14.03 -6.15
CA ALA A 33 3.20 -13.09 -5.08
C ALA A 33 1.99 -12.18 -4.83
N CYS A 34 1.89 -11.68 -3.59
CA CYS A 34 0.96 -10.62 -3.24
C CYS A 34 1.26 -9.35 -4.07
N PRO A 35 0.26 -8.83 -4.81
CA PRO A 35 0.44 -7.71 -5.74
C PRO A 35 0.41 -6.34 -5.06
N PHE A 36 0.20 -6.27 -3.75
CA PHE A 36 -0.07 -5.01 -3.04
C PHE A 36 1.13 -4.48 -2.27
N GLY A 37 1.19 -3.16 -2.16
CA GLY A 37 1.97 -2.44 -1.16
C GLY A 37 1.05 -1.54 -0.34
N ILE A 38 1.27 -1.47 0.97
CA ILE A 38 0.51 -0.62 1.89
C ILE A 38 1.42 0.47 2.43
N CYS A 39 1.23 1.69 1.94
CA CYS A 39 1.90 2.89 2.41
C CYS A 39 1.11 3.53 3.54
N LEU A 40 1.65 3.52 4.75
CA LEU A 40 1.14 4.32 5.85
C LEU A 40 1.73 5.74 5.81
N ARG A 41 0.94 6.68 6.30
CA ARG A 41 1.36 8.07 6.53
C ARG A 41 1.28 8.36 8.03
N SER A 42 2.20 9.17 8.54
CA SER A 42 2.11 9.64 9.92
C SER A 42 0.92 10.60 10.06
N VAL A 43 0.08 10.37 11.08
CA VAL A 43 -1.13 11.18 11.31
C VAL A 43 -0.78 12.56 11.91
N THR A 44 0.36 12.68 12.61
CA THR A 44 0.86 13.96 13.14
C THR A 44 2.38 14.04 13.06
N ALA A 45 2.94 15.27 13.03
CA ALA A 45 4.39 15.49 13.02
C ALA A 45 5.11 14.88 14.25
N ASN A 46 4.40 14.72 15.36
CA ASN A 46 4.91 14.24 16.64
C ASN A 46 4.64 12.75 16.90
N ASN A 47 3.68 12.11 16.22
CA ASN A 47 3.43 10.68 16.35
C ASN A 47 3.91 9.93 15.10
N ARG A 48 5.24 9.85 14.96
CA ARG A 48 5.95 9.13 13.89
C ARG A 48 6.04 7.62 14.14
N THR A 49 5.27 7.09 15.07
CA THR A 49 5.34 5.69 15.44
C THR A 49 4.93 4.83 14.25
N VAL A 50 5.85 3.98 13.81
CA VAL A 50 5.59 2.95 12.80
C VAL A 50 4.98 1.77 13.57
N PRO A 51 3.83 1.23 13.16
CA PRO A 51 3.13 0.20 13.96
C PRO A 51 3.82 -1.16 13.92
N PHE A 52 4.78 -1.37 13.01
CA PHE A 52 5.45 -2.64 12.77
C PHE A 52 6.97 -2.51 12.89
N SER A 53 7.64 -3.65 13.12
CA SER A 53 9.10 -3.74 13.01
C SER A 53 9.55 -3.38 11.60
N HIS A 54 10.58 -2.56 11.49
CA HIS A 54 10.98 -1.97 10.22
C HIS A 54 12.49 -1.73 10.11
N TRP A 55 12.95 -1.50 8.89
CA TRP A 55 14.29 -1.03 8.58
C TRP A 55 14.22 0.28 7.78
N ALA A 56 15.30 1.07 7.87
CA ALA A 56 15.38 2.38 7.21
C ALA A 56 15.87 2.23 5.77
N TYR A 57 14.96 2.31 4.81
CA TYR A 57 15.26 2.33 3.38
C TYR A 57 15.61 3.75 2.93
N ARG A 58 16.77 3.93 2.30
CA ARG A 58 17.25 5.21 1.76
C ARG A 58 17.36 5.12 0.24
N PRO A 59 16.25 5.33 -0.49
CA PRO A 59 16.30 5.31 -1.94
C PRO A 59 17.15 6.47 -2.49
N PRO A 60 17.82 6.30 -3.64
CA PRO A 60 18.73 7.30 -4.20
C PRO A 60 18.05 8.60 -4.64
N TYR A 61 16.72 8.60 -4.80
CA TYR A 61 15.95 9.80 -5.17
C TYR A 61 15.55 10.67 -3.96
N LEU A 62 15.79 10.22 -2.73
CA LEU A 62 15.53 11.00 -1.52
C LEU A 62 16.83 11.60 -0.96
N PRO A 63 16.74 12.74 -0.25
CA PRO A 63 17.86 13.25 0.53
C PRO A 63 18.36 12.19 1.53
N GLU A 64 19.68 12.13 1.76
CA GLU A 64 20.31 11.15 2.67
C GLU A 64 19.79 11.21 4.11
N THR A 65 19.29 12.38 4.51
CA THR A 65 18.68 12.63 5.84
C THR A 65 17.29 12.02 5.99
N MET A 66 16.68 11.56 4.89
CA MET A 66 15.36 10.93 4.89
C MET A 66 15.47 9.42 4.68
N SER A 67 14.50 8.69 5.25
CA SER A 67 14.35 7.26 5.01
C SER A 67 12.88 6.87 5.03
N ILE A 68 12.55 5.82 4.30
CA ILE A 68 11.24 5.16 4.33
C ILE A 68 11.36 3.99 5.32
N ALA A 69 10.41 3.89 6.25
CA ALA A 69 10.37 2.75 7.17
C ALA A 69 9.70 1.57 6.47
N VAL A 70 10.48 0.59 6.01
CA VAL A 70 9.97 -0.60 5.32
C VAL A 70 9.86 -1.75 6.32
N GLY A 71 8.73 -2.45 6.32
CA GLY A 71 8.47 -3.57 7.22
C GLY A 71 9.52 -4.67 7.10
N THR A 72 9.88 -5.31 8.21
CA THR A 72 10.83 -6.43 8.19
C THR A 72 10.26 -7.67 7.48
N ASN A 73 8.94 -7.75 7.29
CA ASN A 73 8.26 -8.72 6.43
C ASN A 73 8.47 -8.51 4.92
N SER A 74 9.24 -7.50 4.48
CA SER A 74 9.47 -7.20 3.06
C SER A 74 9.90 -8.40 2.18
N ASN A 75 10.57 -9.40 2.76
CA ASN A 75 10.98 -10.65 2.10
C ASN A 75 9.85 -11.69 1.96
N LEU A 76 8.71 -11.50 2.62
CA LEU A 76 7.53 -12.36 2.50
C LEU A 76 6.70 -11.93 1.28
N LEU A 77 6.93 -12.62 0.16
CA LEU A 77 6.30 -12.28 -1.12
C LEU A 77 4.78 -12.54 -1.15
N ASN A 78 4.27 -13.38 -0.25
CA ASN A 78 2.84 -13.67 -0.08
C ASN A 78 2.09 -12.63 0.77
N GLU A 79 2.80 -11.64 1.32
CA GLU A 79 2.23 -10.52 2.07
C GLU A 79 2.45 -9.20 1.34
N PRO A 80 1.64 -8.16 1.61
CA PRO A 80 1.87 -6.86 1.01
C PRO A 80 3.21 -6.26 1.47
N LEU A 81 3.84 -5.47 0.58
CA LEU A 81 4.98 -4.64 0.97
C LEU A 81 4.50 -3.53 1.91
N LEU A 82 4.88 -3.58 3.18
CA LEU A 82 4.51 -2.58 4.17
C LEU A 82 5.57 -1.49 4.25
N PHE A 83 5.15 -0.23 4.20
CA PHE A 83 6.07 0.88 4.41
C PHE A 83 5.37 2.13 4.94
N GLN A 84 6.12 2.97 5.64
CA GLN A 84 5.67 4.30 6.07
C GLN A 84 6.61 5.37 5.54
N THR A 85 6.04 6.38 4.88
CA THR A 85 6.81 7.54 4.39
C THR A 85 6.79 8.68 5.41
N PRO A 86 7.92 9.37 5.66
CA PRO A 86 7.97 10.47 6.62
C PRO A 86 7.44 11.81 6.06
N PHE A 87 7.06 11.85 4.79
CA PHE A 87 6.67 13.06 4.06
C PHE A 87 5.27 12.98 3.43
N GLY A 88 4.55 11.87 3.60
CA GLY A 88 3.18 11.73 3.12
C GLY A 88 2.20 12.60 3.94
N LYS A 89 1.34 13.35 3.26
CA LYS A 89 0.21 14.09 3.88
C LYS A 89 -1.12 13.60 3.31
N ARG A 90 -2.23 13.96 3.95
CA ARG A 90 -3.53 13.80 3.28
C ARG A 90 -3.56 14.69 2.02
N PRO A 91 -4.21 14.26 0.92
CA PRO A 91 -4.32 15.05 -0.30
C PRO A 91 -4.85 16.48 -0.08
N ASP A 92 -5.81 16.65 0.85
CA ASP A 92 -6.41 17.93 1.24
C ASP A 92 -5.54 18.82 2.14
N GLN A 93 -4.36 18.33 2.54
CA GLN A 93 -3.42 19.02 3.44
C GLN A 93 -2.13 19.44 2.71
N TYR A 94 -2.05 19.23 1.40
CA TYR A 94 -0.95 19.75 0.59
C TYR A 94 -1.16 21.26 0.31
N PRO A 95 -0.08 22.05 0.27
CA PRO A 95 -0.17 23.46 -0.09
C PRO A 95 -0.60 23.59 -1.56
N LEU A 96 -1.21 24.72 -1.92
CA LEU A 96 -1.85 24.92 -3.23
C LEU A 96 -0.93 24.61 -4.41
N GLU A 97 0.37 24.87 -4.30
CA GLU A 97 1.36 24.63 -5.35
C GLU A 97 1.62 23.13 -5.60
N LYS A 98 1.23 22.26 -4.65
CA LYS A 98 1.38 20.80 -4.72
C LYS A 98 0.05 20.05 -4.61
N ALA A 99 -1.06 20.77 -4.46
CA ALA A 99 -2.37 20.18 -4.32
C ALA A 99 -2.81 19.54 -5.64
N GLN A 100 -3.26 18.29 -5.58
CA GLN A 100 -3.92 17.64 -6.70
C GLN A 100 -5.43 17.95 -6.68
N PRO A 101 -6.12 17.94 -7.82
CA PRO A 101 -7.57 18.07 -7.85
C PRO A 101 -8.23 16.98 -7.00
N LEU A 102 -9.06 17.38 -6.03
CA LEU A 102 -9.81 16.45 -5.17
C LEU A 102 -11.24 16.24 -5.66
N GLU A 103 -11.77 17.19 -6.43
CA GLU A 103 -13.10 17.08 -7.02
C GLU A 103 -13.00 16.35 -8.36
N HIS A 104 -13.70 15.22 -8.46
CA HIS A 104 -13.81 14.41 -9.66
C HIS A 104 -15.27 14.33 -10.12
N ARG A 105 -15.49 14.16 -11.43
CA ARG A 105 -16.84 14.13 -12.03
C ARG A 105 -17.72 12.97 -11.53
N ASN A 106 -17.11 11.92 -10.99
CA ASN A 106 -17.82 10.78 -10.40
C ASN A 106 -18.25 11.02 -8.94
N GLY A 107 -17.89 12.16 -8.34
CA GLY A 107 -18.33 12.56 -7.01
C GLY A 107 -17.68 11.82 -5.84
N LEU A 108 -16.71 10.92 -6.10
CA LEU A 108 -16.03 10.14 -5.06
C LEU A 108 -15.00 10.99 -4.31
N ARG A 109 -14.98 10.89 -2.97
CA ARG A 109 -14.14 11.78 -2.13
C ARG A 109 -13.19 11.05 -1.21
N GLU A 110 -13.70 10.16 -0.36
CA GLU A 110 -12.89 9.53 0.68
C GLU A 110 -12.95 8.01 0.62
N ILE A 111 -11.79 7.36 0.72
CA ILE A 111 -11.73 5.92 0.97
C ILE A 111 -12.14 5.72 2.43
N THR A 112 -13.29 5.09 2.64
CA THR A 112 -13.87 4.81 3.97
C THR A 112 -13.71 3.35 4.39
N ARG A 113 -13.43 2.45 3.44
CA ARG A 113 -13.14 1.03 3.71
C ARG A 113 -12.00 0.54 2.84
N LEU A 114 -11.11 -0.24 3.45
CA LEU A 114 -10.13 -1.07 2.75
C LEU A 114 -10.20 -2.47 3.33
N GLU A 115 -10.42 -3.46 2.47
CA GLU A 115 -10.38 -4.87 2.82
C GLU A 115 -9.52 -5.64 1.83
N MET A 116 -8.61 -6.46 2.34
CA MET A 116 -7.79 -7.35 1.53
C MET A 116 -8.31 -8.78 1.60
N VAL A 117 -8.47 -9.41 0.44
CA VAL A 117 -8.65 -10.85 0.30
C VAL A 117 -7.28 -11.48 0.08
N SER A 118 -6.97 -12.53 0.84
CA SER A 118 -5.68 -13.20 0.74
C SER A 118 -5.78 -14.73 0.88
N PRO A 119 -5.04 -15.50 0.07
CA PRO A 119 -4.85 -16.94 0.27
C PRO A 119 -4.16 -17.29 1.59
N THR A 120 -3.47 -16.32 2.20
CA THR A 120 -2.69 -16.51 3.43
C THR A 120 -3.22 -15.70 4.60
N ALA A 121 -4.49 -15.27 4.56
CA ALA A 121 -5.11 -14.43 5.59
C ALA A 121 -5.02 -15.02 7.00
N ASN A 122 -5.02 -16.36 7.13
CA ASN A 122 -4.97 -17.06 8.42
C ASN A 122 -3.54 -17.22 8.97
N ASN A 123 -2.50 -16.86 8.22
CA ASN A 123 -1.11 -16.99 8.62
C ASN A 123 -0.31 -15.78 8.14
N ILE A 124 -0.42 -14.68 8.89
CA ILE A 124 0.24 -13.41 8.59
C ILE A 124 1.33 -13.09 9.62
N SER A 125 2.33 -12.33 9.18
CA SER A 125 3.45 -11.87 9.98
C SER A 125 3.01 -10.91 11.08
N PRO A 126 3.81 -10.75 12.16
CA PRO A 126 3.57 -9.74 13.18
C PRO A 126 3.47 -8.32 12.61
N GLU A 127 4.24 -8.00 11.58
CA GLU A 127 4.23 -6.69 10.93
C GLU A 127 2.89 -6.44 10.23
N PHE A 128 2.38 -7.44 9.50
CA PHE A 128 1.10 -7.29 8.82
C PHE A 128 -0.06 -7.30 9.81
N GLN A 129 0.01 -8.14 10.85
CA GLN A 129 -0.96 -8.12 11.95
C GLN A 129 -1.03 -6.76 12.64
N ALA A 130 0.10 -6.07 12.81
CA ALA A 130 0.10 -4.73 13.39
C ALA A 130 -0.64 -3.69 12.53
N VAL A 131 -0.60 -3.83 11.20
CA VAL A 131 -1.41 -3.00 10.29
C VAL A 131 -2.89 -3.32 10.44
N ILE A 132 -3.27 -4.59 10.51
CA ILE A 132 -4.67 -4.98 10.74
C ILE A 132 -5.20 -4.42 12.07
N ASN A 133 -4.39 -4.51 13.14
CA ASN A 133 -4.73 -3.97 14.46
C ASN A 133 -4.88 -2.45 14.50
N SER A 134 -4.39 -1.73 13.48
CA SER A 134 -4.58 -0.28 13.36
C SER A 134 -5.95 0.12 12.80
N ASN A 135 -6.79 -0.86 12.42
CA ASN A 135 -8.11 -0.66 11.78
C ASN A 135 -8.08 0.14 10.47
N ILE A 136 -6.91 0.30 9.84
CA ILE A 136 -6.76 0.95 8.53
C ILE A 136 -7.13 -0.01 7.39
N LEU A 137 -6.95 -1.30 7.61
CA LEU A 137 -7.16 -2.37 6.63
C LEU A 137 -7.72 -3.59 7.36
N THR A 138 -8.77 -4.19 6.83
CA THR A 138 -9.21 -5.52 7.23
C THR A 138 -8.67 -6.57 6.27
N ILE A 139 -8.62 -7.83 6.71
CA ILE A 139 -8.23 -8.95 5.88
C ILE A 139 -9.20 -10.12 6.06
N ARG A 140 -9.48 -10.83 4.96
CA ARG A 140 -10.24 -12.08 4.97
C ARG A 140 -9.61 -13.12 4.05
N GLU A 141 -9.90 -14.38 4.34
CA GLU A 141 -9.46 -15.50 3.53
C GLU A 141 -10.19 -15.53 2.17
N GLY A 142 -9.46 -15.92 1.13
CA GLY A 142 -10.00 -16.21 -0.19
C GLY A 142 -8.96 -16.85 -1.09
N LYS A 143 -9.40 -17.44 -2.21
CA LYS A 143 -8.52 -18.21 -3.10
C LYS A 143 -7.46 -17.36 -3.79
N ASP A 144 -7.80 -16.12 -4.14
CA ASP A 144 -6.98 -15.21 -4.93
C ASP A 144 -6.88 -13.85 -4.21
N TYR A 145 -5.78 -13.13 -4.45
CA TYR A 145 -5.60 -11.79 -3.91
C TYR A 145 -6.60 -10.81 -4.53
N CYS A 146 -7.21 -9.95 -3.70
CA CYS A 146 -8.07 -8.85 -4.14
C CYS A 146 -8.05 -7.72 -3.11
N MET A 147 -8.06 -6.47 -3.55
CA MET A 147 -8.25 -5.30 -2.69
C MET A 147 -9.65 -4.72 -2.94
N GLU A 148 -10.48 -4.69 -1.91
CA GLU A 148 -11.77 -4.02 -1.94
C GLU A 148 -11.63 -2.61 -1.36
N ILE A 149 -12.09 -1.62 -2.13
CA ILE A 149 -11.94 -0.20 -1.79
C ILE A 149 -13.34 0.41 -1.77
N GLY A 150 -13.81 0.76 -0.58
CA GLY A 150 -15.08 1.46 -0.38
C GLY A 150 -14.87 2.97 -0.27
N PHE A 151 -15.68 3.72 -1.01
CA PHE A 151 -15.70 5.18 -0.99
C PHE A 151 -16.96 5.71 -0.32
N ASP A 152 -16.83 6.81 0.42
CA ASP A 152 -17.94 7.62 0.93
C ASP A 152 -19.03 6.83 1.67
N GLY A 153 -18.65 5.77 2.38
CA GLY A 153 -19.55 4.89 3.11
C GLY A 153 -20.41 3.97 2.21
N GLU A 154 -20.08 3.87 0.92
CA GLU A 154 -20.77 3.07 -0.08
C GLU A 154 -22.25 3.44 -0.24
N LEU A 155 -22.56 4.73 0.01
CA LEU A 155 -23.93 5.26 0.07
C LEU A 155 -24.66 5.21 -1.27
N GLN A 156 -23.95 5.22 -2.40
CA GLN A 156 -24.58 5.11 -3.72
C GLN A 156 -24.91 3.65 -4.08
N GLY A 157 -24.32 2.66 -3.39
CA GLY A 157 -24.57 1.24 -3.59
C GLY A 157 -24.05 0.69 -4.92
N ASN A 158 -23.15 1.40 -5.58
CA ASN A 158 -22.53 0.97 -6.83
C ASN A 158 -21.28 0.15 -6.58
N GLN A 159 -20.94 -0.70 -7.54
CA GLN A 159 -19.70 -1.46 -7.53
C GLN A 159 -19.12 -1.64 -8.92
N LEU A 160 -17.80 -1.81 -8.99
CA LEU A 160 -17.08 -2.21 -10.19
C LEU A 160 -16.00 -3.22 -9.85
N ASP A 161 -16.03 -4.36 -10.52
CA ASP A 161 -15.05 -5.43 -10.38
C ASP A 161 -14.08 -5.40 -11.57
N PHE A 162 -12.77 -5.30 -11.28
CA PHE A 162 -11.71 -5.32 -12.30
C PHE A 162 -10.95 -6.66 -12.33
N CYS A 163 -11.38 -7.65 -11.55
CA CYS A 163 -10.76 -8.95 -11.54
C CYS A 163 -11.09 -9.74 -12.82
N PRO A 164 -10.15 -10.55 -13.35
CA PRO A 164 -8.81 -10.82 -12.80
C PRO A 164 -7.70 -9.86 -13.27
N GLU A 165 -7.96 -8.96 -14.23
CA GLU A 165 -6.92 -8.14 -14.87
C GLU A 165 -6.24 -7.17 -13.89
N LEU A 166 -7.01 -6.62 -12.95
CA LEU A 166 -6.53 -5.83 -11.83
C LEU A 166 -7.23 -6.33 -10.57
N PRO A 167 -6.52 -6.87 -9.56
CA PRO A 167 -7.12 -7.48 -8.37
C PRO A 167 -7.70 -6.42 -7.41
N ILE A 168 -8.63 -5.61 -7.90
CA ILE A 168 -9.27 -4.50 -7.20
C ILE A 168 -10.77 -4.54 -7.50
N ARG A 169 -11.56 -4.31 -6.45
CA ARG A 169 -13.00 -4.00 -6.53
C ARG A 169 -13.24 -2.65 -5.88
N VAL A 170 -14.06 -1.84 -6.51
CA VAL A 170 -14.39 -0.51 -6.02
C VAL A 170 -15.88 -0.44 -5.70
N PHE A 171 -16.22 0.10 -4.53
CA PHE A 171 -17.59 0.25 -4.01
C PHE A 171 -17.81 1.72 -3.65
N TRP A 172 -18.97 2.29 -3.96
CA TRP A 172 -19.30 3.68 -3.66
C TRP A 172 -20.79 3.97 -3.63
#